data_AF-A0A072PPC3-F1
#
_entry.id   AF-A0A072PPC3-F1
#
_cell.length_a   1.000
_cell.length_b   1.000
_cell.length_c   1.000
_cell.angle_alpha   90.00
_cell.angle_beta   90.00
_cell.angle_gamma   90.00
#
_symmetry.space_group_name_H-M   'P 1'
#
loop_
_entity.id
_entity.type
_entity.pdbx_description
1 polymer ?
#
loop_
_entity_poly.entity_id
_entity_poly.type
_entity_poly.pdbx_seq_one_letter_code
_entity_poly.pdbx_strand_id
1 'polypeptide(L)'
;MATPKTLSQFSPPAFLTDIKPENVKAWSDIISGWMDDEIAGRHEGRTPLKQFFNGTETPYDQSADHVNITWFGFPKKVIGSDEQRWKKAESTRMVQDEYLEWSVLRDEAGSITSATFTCEGPEYWEFLGKHQPEETFELIKKINSPLLDNAEMDWFFKKDHTGNWEFDRNNKFNNTTSGGTIISLWQPNNTLSAEIDIAAQGTVIRQSHGKIIDSSDQLIKCSRYGDPDRNSDPAIGAAINQAARKGNTLSVADPVALYMQSFDTSNLSLDTSGNRDGTAQDPIPSSWIELQRGSALGKKVPLGLRLRIRNNTGAKTADGSRLLDVSDIWDDSTQNNIRYAAQFADHIKMGVAGVLGSKIAQPTVADALPCVGSSEHASLLAKAAPNAHTNGHVAPRGFRM
;
A
#
# COMPACT_ATOMS: atom_id res chain seq x y z
N MET A 1 -32.52 -3.16 1.13
CA MET A 1 -31.25 -3.63 1.74
C MET A 1 -30.83 -4.86 0.97
N ALA A 2 -29.58 -4.92 0.51
CA ALA A 2 -29.09 -6.10 -0.20
C ALA A 2 -29.00 -7.29 0.78
N THR A 3 -29.20 -8.51 0.26
CA THR A 3 -29.03 -9.73 1.05
C THR A 3 -27.53 -9.95 1.29
N PRO A 4 -27.07 -10.13 2.54
CA PRO A 4 -25.68 -10.46 2.81
C PRO A 4 -25.24 -11.73 2.08
N LYS A 5 -24.02 -11.72 1.54
CA LYS A 5 -23.42 -12.85 0.81
C LYS A 5 -21.94 -12.94 1.10
N THR A 6 -21.40 -14.15 1.01
CA THR A 6 -19.95 -14.38 0.97
C THR A 6 -19.38 -13.95 -0.38
N LEU A 7 -18.10 -13.62 -0.40
CA LEU A 7 -17.32 -13.54 -1.62
C LEU A 7 -17.11 -14.97 -2.16
N SER A 8 -17.24 -15.16 -3.47
CA SER A 8 -16.85 -16.44 -4.07
C SER A 8 -15.33 -16.65 -4.02
N GLN A 9 -14.57 -15.56 -4.09
CA GLN A 9 -13.11 -15.49 -4.05
C GLN A 9 -12.70 -14.03 -3.86
N PHE A 10 -11.48 -13.78 -3.39
CA PHE A 10 -10.86 -12.45 -3.43
C PHE A 10 -10.41 -12.10 -4.84
N SER A 11 -10.65 -10.86 -5.22
CA SER A 11 -10.26 -10.28 -6.49
C SER A 11 -8.77 -9.87 -6.48
N PRO A 12 -8.10 -9.84 -7.64
CA PRO A 12 -6.81 -9.18 -7.79
C PRO A 12 -6.90 -7.69 -7.41
N PRO A 13 -5.80 -7.05 -6.93
CA PRO A 13 -5.75 -5.62 -6.64
C PRO A 13 -6.37 -4.79 -7.78
N ALA A 14 -7.22 -3.81 -7.44
CA ALA A 14 -7.95 -2.99 -8.40
C ALA A 14 -8.72 -3.76 -9.51
N PHE A 15 -9.08 -5.02 -9.27
CA PHE A 15 -9.69 -5.92 -10.26
C PHE A 15 -8.84 -6.09 -11.53
N LEU A 16 -7.51 -6.02 -11.39
CA LEU A 16 -6.58 -6.25 -12.49
C LEU A 16 -6.79 -7.61 -13.13
N THR A 17 -6.68 -7.67 -14.45
CA THR A 17 -6.87 -8.90 -15.23
C THR A 17 -5.53 -9.54 -15.62
N ASP A 18 -4.45 -9.22 -14.90
CA ASP A 18 -3.13 -9.78 -15.21
C ASP A 18 -3.06 -11.26 -14.82
N ILE A 19 -3.78 -11.69 -13.77
CA ILE A 19 -3.82 -13.10 -13.35
C ILE A 19 -4.62 -13.93 -14.36
N LYS A 20 -4.04 -15.01 -14.88
CA LYS A 20 -4.74 -15.98 -15.74
C LYS A 20 -5.90 -16.65 -14.98
N PRO A 21 -7.06 -16.94 -15.63
CA PRO A 21 -8.23 -17.50 -14.97
C PRO A 21 -7.97 -18.71 -14.07
N GLU A 22 -7.10 -19.63 -14.49
CA GLU A 22 -6.71 -20.82 -13.74
C GLU A 22 -5.95 -20.53 -12.43
N ASN A 23 -5.32 -19.35 -12.32
CA ASN A 23 -4.54 -18.93 -11.16
C ASN A 23 -5.32 -18.05 -10.18
N VAL A 24 -6.51 -17.56 -10.55
CA VAL A 24 -7.28 -16.62 -9.70
C VAL A 24 -7.66 -17.25 -8.36
N LYS A 25 -8.02 -18.54 -8.34
CA LYS A 25 -8.30 -19.24 -7.08
C LYS A 25 -7.07 -19.27 -6.17
N ALA A 26 -5.88 -19.53 -6.72
CA ALA A 26 -4.65 -19.59 -5.93
C ALA A 26 -4.31 -18.23 -5.30
N TRP A 27 -4.56 -17.12 -5.99
CA TRP A 27 -4.46 -15.78 -5.40
C TRP A 27 -5.44 -15.60 -4.23
N SER A 28 -6.70 -15.96 -4.45
CA SER A 28 -7.73 -15.89 -3.40
C SER A 28 -7.37 -16.74 -2.18
N ASP A 29 -6.82 -17.94 -2.38
CA ASP A 29 -6.43 -18.84 -1.30
C ASP A 29 -5.30 -18.23 -0.44
N ILE A 30 -4.39 -17.45 -1.03
CA ILE A 30 -3.33 -16.73 -0.29
C ILE A 30 -3.95 -15.64 0.61
N ILE A 31 -4.81 -14.78 0.05
CA ILE A 31 -5.46 -13.70 0.81
C ILE A 31 -6.33 -14.28 1.93
N SER A 32 -7.13 -15.30 1.60
CA SER A 32 -7.97 -16.02 2.55
C SER A 32 -7.15 -16.64 3.69
N GLY A 33 -6.02 -17.27 3.34
CA GLY A 33 -5.10 -17.84 4.32
C GLY A 33 -4.55 -16.82 5.32
N TRP A 34 -4.14 -15.63 4.86
CA TRP A 34 -3.69 -14.57 5.76
C TRP A 34 -4.80 -14.08 6.69
N MET A 35 -6.02 -13.93 6.19
CA MET A 35 -7.16 -13.56 7.05
C MET A 35 -7.44 -14.63 8.09
N ASP A 36 -7.42 -15.91 7.71
CA ASP A 36 -7.69 -17.02 8.62
C ASP A 36 -6.59 -17.20 9.67
N ASP A 37 -5.32 -16.97 9.30
CA ASP A 37 -4.18 -16.97 10.24
C ASP A 37 -4.34 -15.88 11.31
N GLU A 38 -4.77 -14.68 10.92
CA GLU A 38 -5.10 -13.59 11.84
C GLU A 38 -6.29 -13.92 12.73
N ILE A 39 -7.40 -14.42 12.15
CA ILE A 39 -8.61 -14.80 12.91
C ILE A 39 -8.29 -15.87 13.95
N ALA A 40 -7.47 -16.84 13.60
CA ALA A 40 -7.05 -17.91 14.50
C ALA A 40 -5.98 -17.46 15.52
N GLY A 41 -5.38 -16.28 15.36
CA GLY A 41 -4.32 -15.77 16.22
C GLY A 41 -3.05 -16.62 16.14
N ARG A 42 -2.67 -17.08 14.93
CA ARG A 42 -1.51 -17.99 14.74
C ARG A 42 -0.15 -17.29 14.84
N HIS A 43 -0.13 -15.97 14.94
CA HIS A 43 1.09 -15.18 15.14
C HIS A 43 1.45 -15.07 16.63
N GLU A 44 2.74 -14.94 16.92
CA GLU A 44 3.24 -14.83 18.28
C GLU A 44 2.59 -13.66 19.03
N GLY A 45 2.11 -13.93 20.24
CA GLY A 45 1.48 -12.90 21.08
C GLY A 45 0.09 -12.46 20.60
N ARG A 46 -0.53 -13.16 19.65
CA ARG A 46 -1.91 -12.91 19.23
C ARG A 46 -2.89 -13.86 19.92
N THR A 47 -4.16 -13.47 19.93
CA THR A 47 -5.30 -14.26 20.40
C THR A 47 -6.34 -14.35 19.30
N PRO A 48 -7.18 -15.39 19.27
CA PRO A 48 -8.26 -15.49 18.29
C PRO A 48 -9.14 -14.23 18.25
N LEU A 49 -9.44 -13.75 17.05
CA LEU A 49 -10.18 -12.50 16.84
C LEU A 49 -11.68 -12.76 16.82
N LYS A 50 -12.43 -11.94 17.58
CA LYS A 50 -13.89 -12.01 17.65
C LYS A 50 -14.58 -11.05 16.67
N GLN A 51 -13.89 -10.01 16.23
CA GLN A 51 -14.45 -8.90 15.45
C GLN A 51 -13.76 -8.68 14.10
N PHE A 52 -12.90 -9.61 13.67
CA PHE A 52 -12.36 -9.67 12.32
C PHE A 52 -12.96 -10.87 11.59
N PHE A 53 -13.25 -10.76 10.29
CA PHE A 53 -13.83 -11.86 9.52
C PHE A 53 -13.19 -12.02 8.14
N ASN A 54 -13.28 -13.24 7.60
CA ASN A 54 -12.90 -13.56 6.24
C ASN A 54 -14.14 -13.46 5.33
N GLY A 55 -14.07 -12.62 4.30
CA GLY A 55 -15.19 -12.35 3.39
C GLY A 55 -15.62 -13.56 2.53
N THR A 56 -14.78 -14.57 2.32
CA THR A 56 -15.17 -15.80 1.61
C THR A 56 -15.99 -16.75 2.48
N GLU A 57 -15.81 -16.66 3.80
CA GLU A 57 -16.47 -17.53 4.77
C GLU A 57 -17.68 -16.87 5.45
N THR A 58 -17.62 -15.54 5.65
CA THR A 58 -18.64 -14.80 6.41
C THR A 58 -19.45 -13.86 5.52
N PRO A 59 -20.79 -14.01 5.45
CA PRO A 59 -21.62 -13.16 4.61
C PRO A 59 -21.76 -11.73 5.16
N TYR A 60 -21.60 -10.76 4.28
CA TYR A 60 -21.75 -9.33 4.59
C TYR A 60 -22.48 -8.58 3.47
N ASP A 61 -22.94 -7.36 3.77
CA ASP A 61 -23.56 -6.49 2.77
C ASP A 61 -22.48 -5.85 1.90
N GLN A 62 -22.17 -6.49 0.78
CA GLN A 62 -21.20 -6.01 -0.21
C GLN A 62 -21.63 -4.70 -0.91
N SER A 63 -22.86 -4.22 -0.70
CA SER A 63 -23.35 -2.95 -1.23
C SER A 63 -23.24 -1.79 -0.24
N ALA A 64 -22.94 -2.09 1.04
CA ALA A 64 -22.79 -1.10 2.09
C ALA A 64 -21.59 -0.18 1.84
N ASP A 65 -21.62 0.99 2.47
CA ASP A 65 -20.51 1.93 2.38
C ASP A 65 -19.26 1.36 3.06
N HIS A 66 -18.11 1.60 2.42
CA HIS A 66 -16.83 1.19 2.94
C HIS A 66 -16.37 2.14 4.05
N VAL A 67 -15.67 1.61 5.05
CA VAL A 67 -14.87 2.41 5.98
C VAL A 67 -13.61 2.83 5.25
N ASN A 68 -13.61 4.03 4.68
CA ASN A 68 -12.46 4.52 3.94
C ASN A 68 -11.43 5.14 4.90
N ILE A 69 -10.20 4.62 4.90
CA ILE A 69 -9.13 5.06 5.79
C ILE A 69 -8.00 5.63 4.93
N THR A 70 -7.60 6.88 5.21
CA THR A 70 -6.67 7.62 4.35
C THR A 70 -5.55 8.27 5.13
N TRP A 71 -4.39 8.43 4.48
CA TRP A 71 -3.20 9.10 5.01
C TRP A 71 -2.40 9.74 3.86
N PHE A 72 -1.36 10.51 4.20
CA PHE A 72 -0.46 11.09 3.21
C PHE A 72 0.58 10.07 2.74
N GLY A 73 0.92 10.09 1.45
CA GLY A 73 1.90 9.17 0.87
C GLY A 73 3.36 9.45 1.25
N PHE A 74 3.68 10.68 1.67
CA PHE A 74 5.04 11.01 2.11
C PHE A 74 5.39 10.33 3.45
N PRO A 75 6.56 9.65 3.58
CA PRO A 75 6.91 8.92 4.78
C PRO A 75 7.16 9.82 6.00
N LYS A 76 6.36 9.66 7.05
CA LYS A 76 6.44 10.44 8.32
C LYS A 76 7.82 10.37 9.00
N LYS A 77 8.52 9.24 8.88
CA LYS A 77 9.84 9.01 9.49
C LYS A 77 10.95 9.85 8.84
N VAL A 78 10.70 10.45 7.68
CA VAL A 78 11.65 11.31 6.99
C VAL A 78 11.44 12.76 7.45
N ILE A 79 12.16 13.12 8.51
CA ILE A 79 12.10 14.44 9.14
C ILE A 79 13.15 15.41 8.59
N GLY A 80 12.86 16.71 8.62
CA GLY A 80 13.74 17.80 8.20
C GLY A 80 12.94 19.01 7.71
N SER A 81 13.63 20.05 7.22
CA SER A 81 12.95 21.02 6.34
C SER A 81 12.46 20.32 5.07
N ASP A 82 11.52 20.92 4.35
CA ASP A 82 10.93 20.32 3.14
C ASP A 82 11.98 19.83 2.14
N GLU A 83 12.94 20.67 1.77
CA GLU A 83 14.01 20.25 0.87
C GLU A 83 14.87 19.11 1.43
N GLN A 84 15.20 19.14 2.73
CA GLN A 84 16.00 18.09 3.38
C GLN A 84 15.27 16.74 3.37
N ARG A 85 13.98 16.74 3.71
CA ARG A 85 13.18 15.51 3.76
C ARG A 85 12.91 14.97 2.36
N TRP A 86 12.64 15.81 1.36
CA TRP A 86 12.46 15.37 -0.02
C TRP A 86 13.73 14.75 -0.59
N LYS A 87 14.87 15.41 -0.42
CA LYS A 87 16.17 14.89 -0.84
C LYS A 87 16.48 13.56 -0.16
N LYS A 88 16.20 13.45 1.14
CA LYS A 88 16.38 12.20 1.89
C LYS A 88 15.47 11.10 1.34
N ALA A 89 14.18 11.37 1.12
CA ALA A 89 13.21 10.39 0.62
C ALA A 89 13.56 9.83 -0.78
N GLU A 90 14.31 10.58 -1.60
CA GLU A 90 14.82 10.10 -2.89
C GLU A 90 16.17 9.37 -2.82
N SER A 91 16.85 9.37 -1.67
CA SER A 91 18.21 8.80 -1.57
C SER A 91 18.23 7.27 -1.60
N THR A 92 17.18 6.61 -1.11
CA THR A 92 17.08 5.15 -1.06
C THR A 92 15.63 4.70 -0.85
N ARG A 93 15.30 3.51 -1.34
CA ARG A 93 14.01 2.85 -1.08
C ARG A 93 13.76 2.60 0.41
N MET A 94 14.81 2.38 1.20
CA MET A 94 14.68 2.09 2.63
C MET A 94 13.97 3.19 3.42
N VAL A 95 14.08 4.45 2.98
CA VAL A 95 13.43 5.58 3.67
C VAL A 95 12.06 5.93 3.09
N GLN A 96 11.63 5.27 2.01
CA GLN A 96 10.25 5.31 1.52
C GLN A 96 9.38 4.33 2.31
N ASP A 97 9.48 4.41 3.65
CA ASP A 97 8.83 3.52 4.64
C ASP A 97 7.37 3.93 4.89
N GLU A 98 6.61 3.98 3.80
CA GLU A 98 5.18 4.30 3.70
C GLU A 98 4.65 3.56 2.46
N TYR A 99 3.36 3.31 2.35
CA TYR A 99 2.78 2.50 1.25
C TYR A 99 2.76 3.17 -0.14
N LEU A 100 3.65 4.14 -0.37
CA LEU A 100 3.88 4.80 -1.65
C LEU A 100 5.39 4.90 -1.90
N GLU A 101 5.85 4.25 -2.96
CA GLU A 101 7.25 4.28 -3.38
C GLU A 101 7.37 4.84 -4.80
N TRP A 102 8.48 5.52 -5.10
CA TRP A 102 8.66 6.17 -6.40
C TRP A 102 10.08 6.16 -6.94
N SER A 103 10.22 6.07 -8.26
CA SER A 103 11.49 6.22 -8.99
C SER A 103 11.42 7.43 -9.91
N VAL A 104 12.51 8.17 -10.04
CA VAL A 104 12.63 9.30 -10.96
C VAL A 104 13.60 9.00 -12.09
N LEU A 105 13.29 9.51 -13.27
CA LEU A 105 14.24 9.65 -14.37
C LEU A 105 14.65 11.12 -14.46
N ARG A 106 15.96 11.37 -14.48
CA ARG A 106 16.52 12.70 -14.63
C ARG A 106 17.33 12.80 -15.91
N ASP A 107 17.37 14.00 -16.49
CA ASP A 107 18.28 14.31 -17.59
C ASP A 107 19.71 14.58 -17.08
N GLU A 108 20.63 14.90 -18.00
CA GLU A 108 22.02 15.21 -17.67
C GLU A 108 22.18 16.48 -16.82
N ALA A 109 21.22 17.41 -16.89
CA ALA A 109 21.18 18.62 -16.07
C ALA A 109 20.58 18.37 -14.68
N GLY A 110 20.09 17.16 -14.40
CA GLY A 110 19.45 16.78 -13.14
C GLY A 110 17.96 17.11 -13.05
N SER A 111 17.34 17.61 -14.13
CA SER A 111 15.90 17.87 -14.20
C SER A 111 15.12 16.58 -14.24
N ILE A 112 13.96 16.52 -13.58
CA ILE A 112 13.09 15.34 -13.63
C ILE A 112 12.36 15.33 -14.97
N THR A 113 12.57 14.28 -15.76
CA THR A 113 11.84 14.06 -17.02
C THR A 113 10.66 13.12 -16.84
N SER A 114 10.73 12.23 -15.83
CA SER A 114 9.60 11.41 -15.41
C SER A 114 9.69 11.05 -13.92
N ALA A 115 8.54 11.05 -13.26
CA ALA A 115 8.37 10.48 -11.92
C ALA A 115 7.36 9.33 -11.98
N THR A 116 7.71 8.15 -11.46
CA THR A 116 6.81 6.99 -11.43
C THR A 116 6.62 6.52 -10.00
N PHE A 117 5.36 6.47 -9.55
CA PHE A 117 4.91 6.04 -8.23
C PHE A 117 4.17 4.70 -8.33
N THR A 118 4.30 3.87 -7.30
CA THR A 118 3.54 2.64 -7.14
C THR A 118 3.18 2.39 -5.69
N CYS A 119 2.03 1.74 -5.48
CA CYS A 119 1.63 1.13 -4.22
C CYS A 119 1.28 -0.37 -4.40
N GLU A 120 1.73 -0.98 -5.51
CA GLU A 120 1.52 -2.40 -5.77
C GLU A 120 2.39 -3.25 -4.84
N GLY A 121 1.74 -4.04 -3.98
CA GLY A 121 2.42 -4.94 -3.04
C GLY A 121 3.34 -5.95 -3.75
N PRO A 122 4.50 -6.29 -3.16
CA PRO A 122 5.42 -7.25 -3.74
C PRO A 122 4.75 -8.62 -3.96
N GLU A 123 3.83 -9.02 -3.09
CA GLU A 123 3.20 -10.34 -3.14
C GLU A 123 2.39 -10.56 -4.42
N TYR A 124 1.82 -9.50 -5.01
CA TYR A 124 1.11 -9.60 -6.29
C TYR A 124 2.08 -9.91 -7.45
N TRP A 125 3.22 -9.23 -7.48
CA TRP A 125 4.26 -9.42 -8.50
C TRP A 125 5.01 -10.74 -8.31
N GLU A 126 5.24 -11.17 -7.07
CA GLU A 126 5.79 -12.48 -6.73
C GLU A 126 4.83 -13.60 -7.15
N PHE A 127 3.52 -13.43 -6.90
CA PHE A 127 2.49 -14.36 -7.36
C PHE A 127 2.49 -14.48 -8.89
N LEU A 128 2.40 -13.35 -9.61
CA LEU A 128 2.43 -13.32 -11.06
C LEU A 128 3.73 -14.00 -11.57
N GLY A 129 4.88 -13.63 -11.01
CA GLY A 129 6.16 -14.17 -11.44
C GLY A 129 6.33 -15.67 -11.19
N LYS A 130 5.72 -16.20 -10.14
CA LYS A 130 5.73 -17.65 -9.86
C LYS A 130 4.81 -18.44 -10.80
N HIS A 131 3.64 -17.88 -11.11
CA HIS A 131 2.56 -18.61 -11.79
C HIS A 131 2.51 -18.38 -13.31
N GLN A 132 3.09 -17.27 -13.78
CA GLN A 132 3.03 -16.81 -15.18
C GLN A 132 4.20 -15.86 -15.50
N PRO A 133 5.45 -16.36 -15.41
CA PRO A 133 6.65 -15.52 -15.47
C PRO A 133 6.83 -14.80 -16.81
N GLU A 134 6.51 -15.44 -17.94
CA GLU A 134 6.62 -14.81 -19.26
C GLU A 134 5.63 -13.64 -19.43
N GLU A 135 4.37 -13.81 -19.05
CA GLU A 135 3.39 -12.70 -19.10
C GLU A 135 3.73 -11.58 -18.13
N THR A 136 4.29 -11.93 -16.97
CA THR A 136 4.75 -10.95 -15.97
C THR A 136 5.90 -10.12 -16.54
N PHE A 137 6.84 -10.76 -17.23
CA PHE A 137 7.96 -10.07 -17.88
C PHE A 137 7.48 -9.12 -18.99
N GLU A 138 6.56 -9.56 -19.85
CA GLU A 138 5.98 -8.69 -20.88
C GLU A 138 5.19 -7.51 -20.27
N LEU A 139 4.49 -7.74 -19.15
CA LEU A 139 3.85 -6.67 -18.40
C LEU A 139 4.86 -5.66 -17.85
N ILE A 140 5.96 -6.11 -17.25
CA ILE A 140 7.05 -5.26 -16.74
C ILE A 140 7.59 -4.35 -17.85
N LYS A 141 7.86 -4.92 -19.04
CA LYS A 141 8.31 -4.17 -20.20
C LYS A 141 7.27 -3.13 -20.63
N LYS A 142 6.02 -3.55 -20.79
CA LYS A 142 4.92 -2.68 -21.22
C LYS A 142 4.74 -1.46 -20.31
N ILE A 143 4.73 -1.64 -19.00
CA ILE A 143 4.46 -0.52 -18.05
C ILE A 143 5.66 0.41 -17.91
N ASN A 144 6.85 -0.04 -18.33
CA ASN A 144 8.09 0.73 -18.27
C ASN A 144 8.62 1.18 -19.63
N SER A 145 7.93 0.87 -20.71
CA SER A 145 8.31 1.31 -22.05
C SER A 145 8.46 2.83 -22.12
N PRO A 146 9.47 3.35 -22.85
CA PRO A 146 10.48 2.61 -23.62
C PRO A 146 11.71 2.15 -22.82
N LEU A 147 11.78 2.46 -21.51
CA LEU A 147 13.01 2.30 -20.71
C LEU A 147 13.50 0.85 -20.60
N LEU A 148 12.59 -0.12 -20.72
CA LEU A 148 12.87 -1.56 -20.54
C LEU A 148 12.52 -2.39 -21.78
N ASP A 149 12.41 -1.78 -22.98
CA ASP A 149 12.02 -2.52 -24.20
C ASP A 149 13.05 -3.61 -24.58
N ASN A 150 14.33 -3.36 -24.30
CA ASN A 150 15.45 -4.28 -24.54
C ASN A 150 15.83 -5.10 -23.30
N ALA A 151 14.99 -5.12 -22.27
CA ALA A 151 15.31 -5.84 -21.06
C ALA A 151 15.28 -7.36 -21.29
N GLU A 152 15.98 -8.10 -20.43
CA GLU A 152 16.04 -9.57 -20.43
C GLU A 152 15.39 -10.13 -19.16
N MET A 153 14.87 -11.35 -19.25
CA MET A 153 14.08 -11.96 -18.18
C MET A 153 14.90 -12.20 -16.91
N ASP A 154 16.15 -12.64 -17.04
CA ASP A 154 17.06 -12.87 -15.92
C ASP A 154 17.43 -11.59 -15.15
N TRP A 155 17.12 -10.41 -15.68
CA TRP A 155 17.30 -9.16 -14.94
C TRP A 155 16.22 -8.92 -13.87
N PHE A 156 15.05 -9.57 -13.98
CA PHE A 156 13.93 -9.40 -13.03
C PHE A 156 13.56 -10.68 -12.31
N PHE A 157 14.03 -11.83 -12.80
CA PHE A 157 13.67 -13.14 -12.28
C PHE A 157 14.92 -13.93 -11.91
N LYS A 158 14.79 -14.73 -10.86
CA LYS A 158 15.79 -15.72 -10.45
C LYS A 158 15.18 -17.11 -10.53
N LYS A 159 16.02 -18.15 -10.50
CA LYS A 159 15.56 -19.53 -10.40
C LYS A 159 15.45 -19.96 -8.94
N ASP A 160 14.32 -20.55 -8.57
CA ASP A 160 14.14 -21.18 -7.27
C ASP A 160 14.91 -22.51 -7.18
N HIS A 161 14.84 -23.19 -6.03
CA HIS A 161 15.55 -24.46 -5.83
C HIS A 161 15.04 -25.62 -6.73
N THR A 162 13.90 -25.44 -7.41
CA THR A 162 13.34 -26.38 -8.38
C THR A 162 13.64 -26.00 -9.83
N GLY A 163 14.29 -24.86 -10.07
CA GLY A 163 14.58 -24.35 -11.41
C GLY A 163 13.43 -23.56 -12.05
N ASN A 164 12.37 -23.25 -11.29
CA ASN A 164 11.27 -22.39 -11.75
C ASN A 164 11.63 -20.92 -11.60
N TRP A 165 11.07 -20.07 -12.46
CA TRP A 165 11.26 -18.61 -12.35
C TRP A 165 10.50 -18.06 -11.13
N GLU A 166 11.14 -17.14 -10.43
CA GLU A 166 10.57 -16.38 -9.32
C GLU A 166 10.95 -14.91 -9.54
N PHE A 167 9.98 -14.00 -9.37
CA PHE A 167 10.27 -12.56 -9.46
C PHE A 167 11.26 -12.16 -8.37
N ASP A 168 12.39 -11.58 -8.76
CA ASP A 168 13.37 -11.05 -7.82
C ASP A 168 12.96 -9.64 -7.42
N ARG A 169 12.31 -9.52 -6.25
CA ARG A 169 11.98 -8.22 -5.64
C ARG A 169 13.18 -7.28 -5.57
N ASN A 170 14.39 -7.81 -5.40
CA ASN A 170 15.63 -7.04 -5.25
C ASN A 170 16.32 -6.70 -6.58
N ASN A 171 15.68 -6.97 -7.71
CA ASN A 171 16.25 -6.60 -9.01
C ASN A 171 16.60 -5.10 -9.06
N LYS A 172 17.64 -4.77 -9.83
CA LYS A 172 18.23 -3.42 -9.87
C LYS A 172 17.25 -2.32 -10.32
N PHE A 173 16.20 -2.66 -11.05
CA PHE A 173 15.22 -1.69 -11.57
C PHE A 173 14.14 -1.36 -10.53
N ASN A 174 13.81 -2.32 -9.67
CA ASN A 174 12.91 -2.10 -8.54
C ASN A 174 13.64 -1.43 -7.37
N ASN A 175 14.86 -1.90 -7.06
CA ASN A 175 15.70 -1.41 -5.96
C ASN A 175 16.54 -0.18 -6.33
N THR A 176 15.96 0.78 -7.07
CA THR A 176 16.59 2.07 -7.34
C THR A 176 15.56 3.20 -7.32
N THR A 177 15.91 4.32 -6.69
CA THR A 177 15.13 5.57 -6.76
C THR A 177 15.42 6.36 -8.05
N SER A 178 16.48 5.99 -8.78
CA SER A 178 16.95 6.66 -10.00
C SER A 178 16.90 5.69 -11.17
N GLY A 179 15.88 5.80 -12.01
CA GLY A 179 15.67 4.93 -13.16
C GLY A 179 14.26 4.99 -13.76
N GLY A 180 13.28 5.56 -13.05
CA GLY A 180 11.90 5.68 -13.53
C GLY A 180 11.16 4.35 -13.72
N THR A 181 11.70 3.26 -13.16
CA THR A 181 11.34 1.87 -13.51
C THR A 181 10.87 1.02 -12.32
N ILE A 182 10.54 1.63 -11.18
CA ILE A 182 9.96 0.89 -10.04
C ILE A 182 8.78 0.04 -10.51
N ILE A 183 8.63 -1.18 -10.01
CA ILE A 183 7.59 -2.14 -10.41
C ILE A 183 6.59 -2.33 -9.25
N SER A 184 7.12 -2.71 -8.09
CA SER A 184 6.37 -2.98 -6.86
C SER A 184 6.94 -2.19 -5.69
N LEU A 185 6.24 -2.19 -4.56
CA LEU A 185 6.80 -1.79 -3.27
C LEU A 185 8.03 -2.67 -2.96
N TRP A 186 9.17 -2.04 -2.68
CA TRP A 186 10.42 -2.70 -2.35
C TRP A 186 10.71 -2.67 -0.84
N GLN A 187 10.24 -1.65 -0.12
CA GLN A 187 10.56 -1.48 1.28
C GLN A 187 10.03 -2.68 2.11
N PRO A 188 10.85 -3.34 2.96
CA PRO A 188 10.49 -4.62 3.57
C PRO A 188 9.19 -4.66 4.40
N ASN A 189 8.82 -3.56 5.03
CA ASN A 189 7.61 -3.40 5.84
C ASN A 189 6.34 -3.16 4.99
N ASN A 190 6.51 -2.73 3.74
CA ASN A 190 5.42 -2.44 2.81
C ASN A 190 4.89 -3.71 2.16
N THR A 191 4.07 -4.46 2.89
CA THR A 191 3.51 -5.76 2.44
C THR A 191 2.00 -5.78 2.61
N LEU A 192 1.32 -6.54 1.75
CA LEU A 192 -0.13 -6.72 1.84
C LEU A 192 -0.53 -7.54 3.08
N SER A 193 0.30 -8.51 3.45
CA SER A 193 0.10 -9.30 4.67
C SER A 193 0.18 -8.45 5.96
N ALA A 194 1.12 -7.50 6.05
CA ALA A 194 1.19 -6.57 7.18
C ALA A 194 -0.06 -5.68 7.29
N GLU A 195 -0.61 -5.24 6.15
CA GLU A 195 -1.85 -4.46 6.14
C GLU A 195 -3.04 -5.25 6.72
N ILE A 196 -3.13 -6.54 6.37
CA ILE A 196 -4.15 -7.44 6.93
C ILE A 196 -3.96 -7.62 8.44
N ASP A 197 -2.71 -7.82 8.93
CA ASP A 197 -2.43 -7.88 10.38
C ASP A 197 -2.85 -6.57 11.08
N ILE A 198 -2.47 -5.39 10.55
CA ILE A 198 -2.85 -4.10 11.13
C ILE A 198 -4.37 -3.95 11.23
N ALA A 199 -5.09 -4.23 10.14
CA ALA A 199 -6.55 -4.16 10.11
C ALA A 199 -7.19 -5.16 11.08
N ALA A 200 -6.72 -6.41 11.08
CA ALA A 200 -7.23 -7.47 11.95
C ALA A 200 -7.01 -7.15 13.42
N GLN A 201 -5.79 -6.77 13.79
CA GLN A 201 -5.41 -6.46 15.17
C GLN A 201 -5.95 -5.10 15.65
N GLY A 202 -6.30 -4.20 14.73
CA GLY A 202 -7.08 -3.00 15.01
C GLY A 202 -8.46 -3.31 15.58
N THR A 203 -9.03 -4.48 15.28
CA THR A 203 -10.33 -4.90 15.85
C THR A 203 -10.26 -5.25 17.33
N VAL A 204 -9.06 -5.47 17.88
CA VAL A 204 -8.88 -5.82 19.29
C VAL A 204 -9.04 -4.59 20.17
N ILE A 205 -10.07 -4.62 21.02
CA ILE A 205 -10.30 -3.57 21.99
C ILE A 205 -9.27 -3.75 23.10
N ARG A 206 -8.45 -2.72 23.31
CA ARG A 206 -7.40 -2.74 24.33
C ARG A 206 -7.79 -1.89 25.54
N GLN A 207 -7.30 -2.31 26.70
CA GLN A 207 -7.39 -1.54 27.94
C GLN A 207 -6.07 -1.53 28.70
N SER A 208 -5.92 -0.52 29.54
CA SER A 208 -4.88 -0.44 30.56
C SER A 208 -5.53 -0.06 31.88
N HIS A 209 -5.32 -0.85 32.94
CA HIS A 209 -5.87 -0.61 34.28
C HIS A 209 -7.40 -0.40 34.28
N GLY A 210 -8.14 -1.24 33.57
CA GLY A 210 -9.60 -1.16 33.50
C GLY A 210 -10.15 -0.06 32.58
N LYS A 211 -9.28 0.76 31.97
CA LYS A 211 -9.68 1.85 31.08
C LYS A 211 -9.42 1.48 29.63
N ILE A 212 -10.46 1.60 28.81
CA ILE A 212 -10.37 1.43 27.35
C ILE A 212 -9.38 2.44 26.77
N ILE A 213 -8.53 1.97 25.85
CA ILE A 213 -7.60 2.80 25.10
C ILE A 213 -8.26 3.16 23.76
N ASP A 214 -8.41 4.46 23.52
CA ASP A 214 -9.04 5.01 22.32
C ASP A 214 -8.20 6.07 21.60
N SER A 215 -7.08 6.47 22.19
CA SER A 215 -6.02 7.23 21.51
C SER A 215 -5.30 6.32 20.51
N SER A 216 -5.15 6.80 19.26
CA SER A 216 -4.42 6.09 18.19
C SER A 216 -3.00 5.69 18.62
N ASP A 217 -2.21 6.65 19.11
CA ASP A 217 -0.85 6.44 19.61
C ASP A 217 -0.76 5.41 20.75
N GLN A 218 -1.67 5.50 21.72
CA GLN A 218 -1.68 4.56 22.85
C GLN A 218 -2.12 3.17 22.39
N LEU A 219 -3.08 3.10 21.47
CA LEU A 219 -3.62 1.85 20.94
C LEU A 219 -2.55 1.07 20.18
N ILE A 220 -1.85 1.70 19.24
CA ILE A 220 -0.81 1.01 18.47
C ILE A 220 0.34 0.52 19.38
N LYS A 221 0.77 1.32 20.36
CA LYS A 221 1.80 0.93 21.34
C LYS A 221 1.34 -0.23 22.23
N CYS A 222 0.06 -0.25 22.60
CA CYS A 222 -0.53 -1.30 23.42
C CYS A 222 -0.79 -2.59 22.64
N SER A 223 -1.25 -2.50 21.40
CA SER A 223 -1.63 -3.65 20.57
C SER A 223 -0.45 -4.22 19.76
N ARG A 224 0.60 -3.43 19.52
CA ARG A 224 1.79 -3.80 18.75
C ARG A 224 1.45 -4.39 17.37
N TYR A 225 0.52 -3.76 16.66
CA TYR A 225 0.14 -4.19 15.30
C TYR A 225 0.95 -3.52 14.19
N GLY A 226 1.74 -2.49 14.50
CA GLY A 226 2.49 -1.74 13.49
C GLY A 226 3.42 -0.71 14.11
N ASP A 227 3.93 0.20 13.29
CA ASP A 227 4.87 1.24 13.67
C ASP A 227 4.15 2.58 13.97
N PRO A 228 4.18 3.09 15.22
CA PRO A 228 3.58 4.38 15.58
C PRO A 228 4.15 5.59 14.82
N ASP A 229 5.36 5.46 14.27
CA ASP A 229 6.06 6.54 13.60
C ASP A 229 5.74 6.64 12.10
N ARG A 230 4.86 5.77 11.57
CA ARG A 230 4.28 5.86 10.22
C ARG A 230 2.98 6.67 10.19
N ASN A 231 2.48 7.03 9.00
CA ASN A 231 1.14 7.62 8.89
C ASN A 231 0.06 6.55 8.80
N SER A 232 0.30 5.50 8.02
CA SER A 232 -0.64 4.41 7.75
C SER A 232 -1.11 3.69 9.01
N ASP A 233 -0.17 3.07 9.73
CA ASP A 233 -0.45 2.08 10.76
C ASP A 233 -1.33 2.64 11.88
N PRO A 234 -1.01 3.80 12.50
CA PRO A 234 -1.88 4.40 13.51
C PRO A 234 -3.24 4.86 12.95
N ALA A 235 -3.32 5.27 11.69
CA ALA A 235 -4.58 5.68 11.06
C ALA A 235 -5.51 4.48 10.83
N ILE A 236 -4.98 3.40 10.25
CA ILE A 236 -5.71 2.14 9.97
C ILE A 236 -6.24 1.55 11.27
N GLY A 237 -5.34 1.28 12.22
CA GLY A 237 -5.72 0.62 13.46
C GLY A 237 -6.71 1.44 14.30
N ALA A 238 -6.56 2.76 14.36
CA ALA A 238 -7.50 3.61 15.11
C ALA A 238 -8.89 3.67 14.47
N ALA A 239 -8.97 3.79 13.15
CA ALA A 239 -10.25 3.84 12.44
C ALA A 239 -11.01 2.50 12.56
N ILE A 240 -10.32 1.37 12.40
CA ILE A 240 -10.90 0.04 12.62
C ILE A 240 -11.34 -0.12 14.07
N ASN A 241 -10.51 0.26 15.03
CA ASN A 241 -10.85 0.12 16.45
C ASN A 241 -12.05 0.96 16.86
N GLN A 242 -12.18 2.17 16.30
CA GLN A 242 -13.36 3.01 16.51
C GLN A 242 -14.64 2.31 16.06
N ALA A 243 -14.60 1.58 14.95
CA ALA A 243 -15.74 0.79 14.48
C ALA A 243 -15.96 -0.48 15.31
N ALA A 244 -14.89 -1.17 15.73
CA ALA A 244 -14.96 -2.37 16.56
C ALA A 244 -15.54 -2.07 17.95
N ARG A 245 -15.19 -0.94 18.59
CA ARG A 245 -15.76 -0.50 19.88
C ARG A 245 -17.28 -0.24 19.84
N LYS A 246 -17.87 -0.13 18.64
CA LYS A 246 -19.34 -0.06 18.44
C LYS A 246 -19.99 -1.45 18.31
N GLY A 247 -19.22 -2.53 18.47
CA GLY A 247 -19.68 -3.91 18.36
C GLY A 247 -19.75 -4.44 16.93
N ASN A 248 -19.15 -3.75 15.94
CA ASN A 248 -19.12 -4.23 14.56
C ASN A 248 -18.06 -5.32 14.38
N THR A 249 -18.32 -6.28 13.49
CA THR A 249 -17.28 -7.10 12.88
C THR A 249 -16.77 -6.40 11.62
N LEU A 250 -15.48 -6.51 11.33
CA LEU A 250 -14.79 -5.80 10.24
C LEU A 250 -13.93 -6.76 9.42
N SER A 251 -13.70 -6.38 8.16
CA SER A 251 -12.69 -7.01 7.30
C SER A 251 -12.08 -5.96 6.37
N VAL A 252 -11.01 -6.32 5.66
CA VAL A 252 -10.48 -5.51 4.56
C VAL A 252 -11.39 -5.71 3.34
N ALA A 253 -11.71 -4.63 2.64
CA ALA A 253 -12.58 -4.66 1.47
C ALA A 253 -11.92 -5.39 0.29
N ASP A 254 -12.70 -6.15 -0.46
CA ASP A 254 -12.30 -6.69 -1.76
C ASP A 254 -12.30 -5.59 -2.84
N PRO A 255 -11.25 -5.45 -3.68
CA PRO A 255 -9.99 -6.19 -3.66
C PRO A 255 -9.01 -5.68 -2.61
N VAL A 256 -8.37 -6.61 -1.91
CA VAL A 256 -7.41 -6.32 -0.83
C VAL A 256 -6.13 -5.74 -1.43
N ALA A 257 -5.92 -4.44 -1.25
CA ALA A 257 -4.68 -3.71 -1.54
C ALA A 257 -4.73 -2.31 -0.91
N LEU A 258 -3.61 -1.59 -1.03
CA LEU A 258 -3.52 -0.17 -0.71
C LEU A 258 -3.56 0.62 -2.02
N TYR A 259 -4.24 1.77 -2.00
CA TYR A 259 -4.51 2.53 -3.21
C TYR A 259 -4.13 3.99 -3.07
N MET A 260 -3.56 4.56 -4.14
CA MET A 260 -3.56 6.01 -4.33
C MET A 260 -5.01 6.45 -4.52
N GLN A 261 -5.54 7.14 -3.52
CA GLN A 261 -6.93 7.55 -3.49
C GLN A 261 -7.19 8.91 -4.13
N SER A 262 -6.23 9.81 -4.01
CA SER A 262 -6.25 11.08 -4.71
C SER A 262 -4.84 11.56 -4.97
N PHE A 263 -4.69 12.34 -6.02
CA PHE A 263 -3.53 13.19 -6.24
C PHE A 263 -4.07 14.61 -6.40
N ASP A 264 -3.84 15.45 -5.38
CA ASP A 264 -4.31 16.83 -5.38
C ASP A 264 -3.35 17.71 -6.18
N THR A 265 -3.78 18.15 -7.35
CA THR A 265 -2.99 19.01 -8.23
C THR A 265 -3.44 20.46 -8.19
N SER A 266 -4.28 20.85 -7.23
CA SER A 266 -4.87 22.20 -7.18
C SER A 266 -3.84 23.31 -6.97
N ASN A 267 -2.71 23.00 -6.34
CA ASN A 267 -1.58 23.93 -6.14
C ASN A 267 -0.46 23.71 -7.16
N LEU A 268 -0.68 22.90 -8.20
CA LEU A 268 0.34 22.57 -9.19
C LEU A 268 0.01 23.23 -10.53
N SER A 269 0.95 24.00 -11.06
CA SER A 269 0.87 24.65 -12.36
C SER A 269 2.11 24.34 -13.19
N LEU A 270 2.04 24.54 -14.51
CA LEU A 270 3.15 24.34 -15.42
C LEU A 270 3.80 25.68 -15.75
N ASP A 271 5.10 25.80 -15.48
CA ASP A 271 5.91 26.93 -15.92
C ASP A 271 6.28 26.79 -17.39
N THR A 272 5.44 27.35 -18.26
CA THR A 272 5.62 27.28 -19.71
C THR A 272 6.75 28.17 -20.22
N SER A 273 7.30 29.08 -19.41
CA SER A 273 8.52 29.80 -19.77
C SER A 273 9.75 28.87 -19.74
N GLY A 274 9.73 27.86 -18.86
CA GLY A 274 10.87 26.98 -18.59
C GLY A 274 12.02 27.64 -17.82
N ASN A 275 11.83 28.86 -17.31
CA ASN A 275 12.83 29.57 -16.50
C ASN A 275 12.89 29.04 -15.07
N ARG A 276 11.84 28.34 -14.61
CA ARG A 276 11.71 27.81 -13.25
C ARG A 276 11.79 28.92 -12.20
N ASP A 277 11.08 30.01 -12.48
CA ASP A 277 11.02 31.22 -11.67
C ASP A 277 9.60 31.54 -11.15
N GLY A 278 8.61 30.71 -11.52
CA GLY A 278 7.22 30.82 -11.06
C GLY A 278 6.41 31.93 -11.74
N THR A 279 6.92 32.55 -12.81
CA THR A 279 6.30 33.76 -13.41
C THR A 279 5.27 33.49 -14.50
N ALA A 280 5.39 32.38 -15.23
CA ALA A 280 4.36 31.88 -16.16
C ALA A 280 3.76 30.62 -15.55
N GLN A 281 2.44 30.51 -15.45
CA GLN A 281 1.78 29.38 -14.81
C GLN A 281 0.50 29.01 -15.56
N ASP A 282 0.56 27.90 -16.28
CA ASP A 282 -0.58 27.32 -16.99
C ASP A 282 -1.07 26.05 -16.28
N PRO A 283 -2.29 25.55 -16.54
CA PRO A 283 -2.69 24.24 -16.05
C PRO A 283 -1.79 23.13 -16.58
N ILE A 284 -1.42 22.18 -15.73
CA ILE A 284 -0.69 20.98 -16.17
C ILE A 284 -1.62 20.19 -17.13
N PRO A 285 -1.15 19.81 -18.34
CA PRO A 285 -1.93 18.95 -19.22
C PRO A 285 -2.30 17.66 -18.48
N SER A 286 -3.58 17.33 -18.38
CA SER A 286 -4.03 16.14 -17.65
C SER A 286 -3.44 14.83 -18.19
N SER A 287 -3.06 14.80 -19.48
CA SER A 287 -2.38 13.67 -20.08
C SER A 287 -0.98 13.41 -19.49
N TRP A 288 -0.34 14.40 -18.87
CA TRP A 288 0.96 14.20 -18.22
C TRP A 288 0.86 13.30 -16.98
N ILE A 289 -0.33 13.19 -16.40
CA ILE A 289 -0.62 12.41 -15.20
C ILE A 289 -1.23 11.08 -15.65
N GLU A 290 -0.37 10.10 -15.91
CA GLU A 290 -0.72 8.79 -16.46
C GLU A 290 -0.99 7.80 -15.33
N LEU A 291 -2.26 7.52 -15.02
CA LEU A 291 -2.60 6.35 -14.21
C LEU A 291 -2.38 5.09 -15.05
N GLN A 292 -1.24 4.44 -14.89
CA GLN A 292 -0.84 3.29 -15.68
C GLN A 292 -1.54 2.00 -15.23
N ARG A 293 -1.82 1.86 -13.93
CA ARG A 293 -2.46 0.68 -13.34
C ARG A 293 -3.43 1.06 -12.23
N GLY A 294 -4.49 0.26 -12.12
CA GLY A 294 -5.63 0.52 -11.25
C GLY A 294 -6.79 1.19 -11.96
N SER A 295 -7.90 1.41 -11.25
CA SER A 295 -9.04 2.13 -11.79
C SER A 295 -8.91 3.63 -11.51
N ALA A 296 -9.34 4.46 -12.46
CA ALA A 296 -9.33 5.92 -12.31
C ALA A 296 -9.89 6.39 -10.96
N LEU A 297 -9.30 7.45 -10.43
CA LEU A 297 -9.75 8.11 -9.21
C LEU A 297 -11.19 8.61 -9.44
N GLY A 298 -12.20 7.98 -8.82
CA GLY A 298 -13.60 8.39 -9.04
C GLY A 298 -14.69 7.31 -9.08
N LYS A 299 -14.42 6.07 -8.68
CA LYS A 299 -15.48 5.14 -8.20
C LYS A 299 -15.63 5.30 -6.68
N LYS A 300 -16.66 4.69 -6.07
CA LYS A 300 -16.98 4.80 -4.63
C LYS A 300 -15.75 4.73 -3.70
N VAL A 301 -14.72 3.97 -4.09
CA VAL A 301 -13.34 4.09 -3.60
C VAL A 301 -12.39 4.11 -4.81
N PRO A 302 -11.56 5.16 -4.98
CA PRO A 302 -10.48 5.18 -5.97
C PRO A 302 -9.48 4.03 -5.78
N LEU A 303 -9.09 3.33 -6.86
CA LEU A 303 -8.21 2.16 -6.82
C LEU A 303 -6.94 2.38 -7.67
N GLY A 304 -6.25 3.52 -7.48
CA GLY A 304 -5.02 3.81 -8.21
C GLY A 304 -3.84 2.98 -7.67
N LEU A 305 -3.08 2.34 -8.57
CA LEU A 305 -1.96 1.46 -8.19
C LEU A 305 -0.61 1.94 -8.70
N ARG A 306 -0.58 2.55 -9.89
CA ARG A 306 0.64 3.07 -10.51
C ARG A 306 0.38 4.37 -11.25
N LEU A 307 1.14 5.40 -10.91
CA LEU A 307 1.04 6.73 -11.49
C LEU A 307 2.38 7.11 -12.11
N ARG A 308 2.36 7.60 -13.36
CA ARG A 308 3.52 8.16 -14.03
C ARG A 308 3.25 9.61 -14.41
N ILE A 309 4.13 10.50 -14.01
CA ILE A 309 4.10 11.92 -14.37
C ILE A 309 5.22 12.16 -15.37
N ARG A 310 4.90 12.65 -16.57
CA ARG A 310 5.87 13.00 -17.61
C ARG A 310 5.27 13.88 -18.69
N ASN A 311 6.12 14.60 -19.43
CA ASN A 311 5.69 15.20 -20.70
C ASN A 311 5.52 14.12 -21.77
N ASN A 312 4.26 13.79 -22.09
CA ASN A 312 3.90 12.86 -23.16
C ASN A 312 3.30 13.53 -24.39
N THR A 313 3.14 14.86 -24.37
CA THR A 313 2.54 15.64 -25.45
C THR A 313 3.59 16.23 -26.39
N GLY A 314 4.86 16.24 -25.98
CA GLY A 314 5.92 16.93 -26.71
C GLY A 314 5.83 18.46 -26.52
N ALA A 315 5.16 18.93 -25.47
CA ALA A 315 5.05 20.35 -25.18
C ALA A 315 6.45 20.97 -24.99
N LYS A 316 6.60 22.20 -25.49
CA LYS A 316 7.85 22.97 -25.44
C LYS A 316 7.66 24.24 -24.62
N THR A 317 8.77 24.84 -24.22
CA THR A 317 8.78 26.20 -23.67
C THR A 317 8.12 27.18 -24.63
N ALA A 318 7.65 28.31 -24.11
CA ALA A 318 6.93 29.33 -24.89
C ALA A 318 7.76 29.87 -26.08
N ASP A 319 9.09 29.91 -25.95
CA ASP A 319 10.03 30.29 -27.00
C ASP A 319 10.42 29.12 -27.95
N GLY A 320 9.95 27.91 -27.66
CA GLY A 320 10.21 26.69 -28.43
C GLY A 320 11.61 26.11 -28.28
N SER A 321 12.44 26.64 -27.37
CA SER A 321 13.87 26.29 -27.24
C SER A 321 14.11 24.86 -26.75
N ARG A 322 13.25 24.32 -25.87
CA ARG A 322 13.36 22.93 -25.36
C ARG A 322 12.00 22.32 -25.06
N LEU A 323 11.99 21.00 -24.86
CA LEU A 323 10.83 20.31 -24.27
C LEU A 323 10.67 20.73 -22.80
N LEU A 324 9.42 20.91 -22.38
CA LEU A 324 9.10 21.03 -20.96
C LEU A 324 9.24 19.66 -20.28
N ASP A 325 9.58 19.64 -19.00
CA ASP A 325 9.72 18.43 -18.21
C ASP A 325 8.97 18.52 -16.88
N VAL A 326 9.07 17.48 -16.04
CA VAL A 326 8.37 17.44 -14.74
C VAL A 326 8.94 18.51 -13.81
N SER A 327 10.21 18.89 -13.95
CA SER A 327 10.82 19.96 -13.18
C SER A 327 10.37 21.37 -13.58
N ASP A 328 9.62 21.52 -14.67
CA ASP A 328 8.94 22.78 -15.01
C ASP A 328 7.58 22.92 -14.32
N ILE A 329 7.12 21.91 -13.58
CA ILE A 329 5.92 22.06 -12.74
C ILE A 329 6.28 22.96 -11.55
N TRP A 330 5.45 23.96 -11.28
CA TRP A 330 5.48 24.83 -10.14
C TRP A 330 4.51 24.34 -9.06
N ASP A 331 4.93 24.39 -7.80
CA ASP A 331 4.10 24.06 -6.64
C ASP A 331 3.90 25.31 -5.77
N ASP A 332 2.68 25.87 -5.83
CA ASP A 332 2.30 27.07 -5.09
C ASP A 332 2.35 26.86 -3.57
N SER A 333 2.22 25.63 -3.08
CA SER A 333 2.30 25.36 -1.64
C SER A 333 3.73 25.51 -1.10
N THR A 334 4.72 25.32 -1.97
CA THR A 334 6.15 25.37 -1.62
C THR A 334 6.87 26.57 -2.21
N GLN A 335 6.20 27.33 -3.10
CA GLN A 335 6.75 28.44 -3.87
C GLN A 335 8.04 28.07 -4.61
N ASN A 336 8.07 26.86 -5.18
CA ASN A 336 9.20 26.32 -5.91
C ASN A 336 8.74 25.38 -7.03
N ASN A 337 9.54 25.27 -8.09
CA ASN A 337 9.39 24.19 -9.04
C ASN A 337 9.70 22.81 -8.44
N ILE A 338 9.19 21.77 -9.07
CA ILE A 338 9.44 20.38 -8.69
C ILE A 338 10.92 20.04 -8.91
N ARG A 339 11.65 19.89 -7.80
CA ARG A 339 13.05 19.43 -7.79
C ARG A 339 13.15 17.97 -7.38
N TYR A 340 12.16 17.48 -6.65
CA TYR A 340 12.05 16.12 -6.15
C TYR A 340 10.61 15.62 -6.39
N ALA A 341 10.45 14.42 -6.92
CA ALA A 341 9.16 13.74 -7.00
C ALA A 341 8.54 13.52 -5.61
N ALA A 342 9.36 13.52 -4.56
CA ALA A 342 8.88 13.52 -3.18
C ALA A 342 7.92 14.68 -2.85
N GLN A 343 7.97 15.81 -3.58
CA GLN A 343 6.98 16.88 -3.48
C GLN A 343 5.58 16.40 -3.87
N PHE A 344 5.43 15.57 -4.91
CA PHE A 344 4.14 14.99 -5.26
C PHE A 344 3.63 14.02 -4.20
N ALA A 345 4.50 13.33 -3.47
CA ALA A 345 4.08 12.41 -2.41
C ALA A 345 3.36 13.12 -1.25
N ASP A 346 3.62 14.42 -1.02
CA ASP A 346 2.85 15.23 -0.06
C ASP A 346 1.41 15.49 -0.53
N HIS A 347 1.18 15.47 -1.85
CA HIS A 347 -0.11 15.71 -2.49
C HIS A 347 -0.87 14.42 -2.84
N ILE A 348 -0.25 13.26 -2.65
CA ILE A 348 -0.89 11.95 -2.87
C ILE A 348 -1.47 11.45 -1.54
N LYS A 349 -2.78 11.17 -1.55
CA LYS A 349 -3.45 10.46 -0.46
C LYS A 349 -3.45 8.98 -0.76
N MET A 350 -2.90 8.21 0.16
CA MET A 350 -3.03 6.76 0.20
C MET A 350 -4.26 6.36 0.98
N GLY A 351 -4.75 5.15 0.76
CA GLY A 351 -5.80 4.60 1.59
C GLY A 351 -6.08 3.13 1.39
N VAL A 352 -6.81 2.58 2.37
CA VAL A 352 -7.38 1.24 2.39
C VAL A 352 -8.86 1.35 2.70
N ALA A 353 -9.64 0.39 2.24
CA ALA A 353 -11.07 0.30 2.55
C ALA A 353 -11.33 -0.90 3.46
N GLY A 354 -12.11 -0.68 4.52
CA GLY A 354 -12.70 -1.74 5.34
C GLY A 354 -14.18 -1.96 5.01
N VAL A 355 -14.67 -3.15 5.29
CA VAL A 355 -16.10 -3.50 5.20
C VAL A 355 -16.62 -3.92 6.57
N LEU A 356 -17.90 -3.64 6.81
CA LEU A 356 -18.59 -4.06 8.02
C LEU A 356 -19.31 -5.38 7.76
N GLY A 357 -19.29 -6.27 8.75
CA GLY A 357 -20.09 -7.49 8.71
C GLY A 357 -21.59 -7.17 8.79
N SER A 358 -22.41 -8.18 8.52
CA SER A 358 -23.87 -8.08 8.66
C SER A 358 -24.24 -7.60 10.07
N LYS A 359 -25.14 -6.61 10.18
CA LYS A 359 -25.66 -6.16 11.48
C LYS A 359 -26.31 -7.35 12.20
N ILE A 360 -25.64 -7.87 13.22
CA ILE A 360 -26.24 -8.81 14.15
C ILE A 360 -27.32 -8.04 14.91
N ALA A 361 -28.49 -8.65 15.14
CA ALA A 361 -29.61 -7.99 15.83
C ALA A 361 -29.24 -7.46 17.23
N GLN A 362 -28.15 -7.98 17.82
CA GLN A 362 -27.47 -7.42 18.99
C GLN A 362 -25.94 -7.47 18.80
N PRO A 363 -25.30 -6.39 18.34
CA PRO A 363 -23.84 -6.33 18.25
C PRO A 363 -23.25 -6.41 19.66
N THR A 364 -22.36 -7.38 19.89
CA THR A 364 -21.68 -7.55 21.18
C THR A 364 -20.25 -7.07 21.05
N VAL A 365 -19.89 -6.04 21.80
CA VAL A 365 -18.51 -5.54 21.89
C VAL A 365 -17.64 -6.64 22.49
N ALA A 366 -16.50 -6.95 21.86
CA ALA A 366 -15.58 -7.93 22.42
C ALA A 366 -15.00 -7.44 23.75
N ASP A 367 -14.65 -8.38 24.63
CA ASP A 367 -14.01 -8.07 25.90
C ASP A 367 -12.69 -7.31 25.65
N ALA A 368 -12.48 -6.24 26.42
CA ALA A 368 -11.26 -5.47 26.32
C ALA A 368 -10.07 -6.28 26.85
N LEU A 369 -9.05 -6.44 26.02
CA LEU A 369 -7.83 -7.18 26.35
C LEU A 369 -6.74 -6.23 26.88
N PRO A 370 -5.89 -6.69 27.81
CA PRO A 370 -4.73 -5.93 28.25
C PRO A 370 -3.72 -5.75 27.11
N CYS A 371 -2.77 -4.83 27.30
CA CYS A 371 -1.70 -4.58 26.34
C CYS A 371 -0.81 -5.79 26.10
N VAL A 372 -0.40 -5.98 24.85
CA VAL A 372 0.51 -7.05 24.44
C VAL A 372 1.83 -6.92 25.21
N GLY A 373 2.25 -8.05 25.79
CA GLY A 373 3.47 -8.13 26.61
C GLY A 373 3.30 -7.77 28.08
N SER A 374 2.10 -7.37 28.53
CA SER A 374 1.79 -7.25 29.97
C SER A 374 1.67 -8.63 30.64
N SER A 375 1.80 -8.67 31.97
CA SER A 375 1.60 -9.91 32.76
C SER A 375 0.17 -10.46 32.64
N GLU A 376 -0.83 -9.58 32.57
CA GLU A 376 -2.23 -9.94 32.34
C GLU A 376 -2.40 -10.58 30.96
N HIS A 377 -1.76 -10.02 29.92
CA HIS A 377 -1.77 -10.57 28.58
C HIS A 377 -1.09 -11.94 28.50
N ALA A 378 0.08 -12.10 29.13
CA ALA A 378 0.77 -13.38 29.20
C ALA A 378 -0.10 -14.46 29.87
N SER A 379 -0.84 -14.08 30.91
CA SER A 379 -1.78 -14.97 31.61
C SER A 379 -2.96 -15.38 30.72
N LEU A 380 -3.44 -14.50 29.85
CA LEU A 380 -4.48 -14.81 28.89
C LEU A 380 -4.00 -15.79 27.81
N LEU A 381 -2.80 -15.56 27.25
CA LEU A 381 -2.20 -16.48 26.27
C LEU A 381 -2.02 -17.89 26.84
N ALA A 382 -1.53 -18.00 28.08
CA ALA A 382 -1.35 -19.28 28.75
C ALA A 382 -2.67 -20.06 28.94
N LYS A 383 -3.78 -19.35 29.15
CA LYS A 383 -5.12 -19.95 29.26
C LYS A 383 -5.69 -20.36 27.89
N ALA A 384 -5.29 -19.68 26.82
CA ALA A 384 -5.78 -19.92 25.46
C ALA A 384 -5.07 -21.08 24.75
N ALA A 385 -3.95 -21.60 25.29
CA ALA A 385 -3.21 -22.72 24.74
C ALA A 385 -3.55 -24.04 25.45
N PRO A 386 -4.57 -24.81 25.02
CA PRO A 386 -4.76 -26.17 25.50
C PRO A 386 -3.73 -27.09 24.84
N ASN A 387 -2.83 -27.70 25.63
CA ASN A 387 -2.01 -28.88 25.32
C ASN A 387 -1.65 -29.11 23.83
N ALA A 388 -0.80 -28.26 23.24
CA ALA A 388 -0.21 -28.55 21.93
C ALA A 388 1.01 -29.49 22.12
N HIS A 389 0.80 -30.79 21.93
CA HIS A 389 1.90 -31.71 21.67
C HIS A 389 2.58 -31.30 20.36
N THR A 390 3.90 -31.24 20.43
CA THR A 390 4.84 -30.88 19.37
C THR A 390 4.64 -31.72 18.11
N ASN A 391 4.19 -31.11 17.02
CA ASN A 391 4.53 -31.55 15.67
C ASN A 391 5.27 -30.41 14.99
N GLY A 392 6.55 -30.65 14.71
CA GLY A 392 7.43 -29.70 14.05
C GLY A 392 6.92 -29.39 12.64
N HIS A 393 6.50 -28.17 12.43
CA HIS A 393 6.50 -27.52 11.12
C HIS A 393 7.40 -26.31 11.22
N VAL A 394 8.43 -26.31 10.36
CA VAL A 394 9.42 -25.25 10.24
C VAL A 394 8.70 -24.05 9.62
N ALA A 395 8.50 -23.00 10.42
CA ALA A 395 8.08 -21.70 9.93
C ALA A 395 9.12 -21.16 8.92
N PRO A 396 8.70 -20.49 7.83
CA PRO A 396 9.62 -19.64 7.10
C PRO A 396 10.12 -18.57 8.07
N ARG A 397 11.43 -18.33 8.08
CA ARG A 397 12.06 -17.34 8.95
C ARG A 397 11.48 -15.96 8.63
N GLY A 398 10.60 -15.49 9.49
CA GLY A 398 10.18 -14.09 9.53
C GLY A 398 11.41 -13.21 9.72
N PHE A 399 11.53 -12.21 8.86
CA PHE A 399 12.39 -11.06 9.10
C PHE A 399 11.97 -10.45 10.44
N ARG A 400 12.91 -10.35 11.37
CA ARG A 400 12.72 -9.57 12.60
C ARG A 400 12.61 -8.10 12.22
N MET A 401 11.65 -7.42 12.84
CA MET A 401 11.44 -5.96 12.83
C MET A 401 12.74 -5.17 13.01
#